data_AF-A0A2W1H5Q0-F1
#
_entry.id   AF-A0A2W1H5Q0-F1
#
_cell.length_a   1.000
_cell.length_b   1.000
_cell.length_c   1.000
_cell.angle_alpha   90.00
_cell.angle_beta   90.00
_cell.angle_gamma   90.00
#
_symmetry.space_group_name_H-M   'P 1'
#
loop_
_entity.id
_entity.type
_entity.pdbx_description
1 polymer ?
#
loop_
_entity_poly.entity_id
_entity_poly.type
_entity_poly.pdbx_seq_one_letter_code
_entity_poly.pdbx_strand_id
1 'polypeptide(L)'
;MTNPSANPVVVRNAFQNPVDKMVLGELVRWNRLHWTKAPPLQRYSPVETVPGSQYQTNDKIFDASIKAGALDPTYTHSSGACALMPEELGGCVDPQLRVHGVKRLRVVDASILPLIPAPHLQATMYAVAEKAADIIKTS
;
A
#
# COMPACT_ATOMS: atom_id res chain seq x y z
N MET A 1 -8.31 -22.45 10.12
CA MET A 1 -8.10 -22.95 8.74
C MET A 1 -7.15 -24.13 8.81
N THR A 2 -7.46 -25.27 8.17
CA THR A 2 -6.65 -26.50 8.25
C THR A 2 -6.15 -27.00 6.88
N ASN A 3 -6.61 -26.41 5.77
CA ASN A 3 -6.18 -26.80 4.42
C ASN A 3 -5.14 -25.81 3.87
N PRO A 4 -3.85 -26.19 3.76
CA PRO A 4 -2.79 -25.30 3.26
C PRO A 4 -2.90 -24.96 1.77
N SER A 5 -3.67 -25.72 0.99
CA SER A 5 -3.87 -25.49 -0.45
C SER A 5 -5.04 -24.56 -0.77
N ALA A 6 -5.84 -24.19 0.23
CA ALA A 6 -6.93 -23.24 0.04
C ALA A 6 -6.38 -21.80 0.04
N ASN A 7 -7.04 -20.90 -0.71
CA ASN A 7 -6.73 -19.48 -0.63
C ASN A 7 -6.92 -18.98 0.81
N PRO A 8 -6.00 -18.14 1.32
CA PRO A 8 -6.19 -17.52 2.63
C PRO A 8 -7.37 -16.54 2.57
N VAL A 9 -8.04 -16.35 3.72
CA VAL A 9 -8.98 -15.22 3.87
C VAL A 9 -8.18 -13.95 4.04
N VAL A 10 -8.36 -13.00 3.11
CA VAL A 10 -7.67 -11.71 3.12
C VAL A 10 -8.65 -10.61 3.51
N VAL A 11 -8.43 -10.02 4.69
CA VAL A 11 -9.18 -8.86 5.17
C VAL A 11 -8.24 -7.66 5.19
N ARG A 12 -8.50 -6.66 4.34
CA ARG A 12 -7.60 -5.50 4.17
C ARG A 12 -7.82 -4.39 5.18
N ASN A 13 -9.02 -4.32 5.78
CA ASN A 13 -9.39 -3.22 6.67
C ASN A 13 -9.15 -1.83 6.06
N ALA A 14 -9.26 -1.71 4.73
CA ALA A 14 -9.01 -0.48 4.00
C ALA A 14 -9.95 0.64 4.49
N PHE A 15 -9.42 1.84 4.67
CA PHE A 15 -10.14 3.02 5.15
C PHE A 15 -10.71 2.90 6.58
N GLN A 16 -10.29 1.88 7.35
CA GLN A 16 -10.65 1.77 8.77
C GLN A 16 -9.97 2.87 9.60
N ASN A 17 -8.75 3.28 9.22
CA ASN A 17 -8.09 4.43 9.83
C ASN A 17 -8.70 5.72 9.24
N PRO A 18 -9.23 6.65 10.06
CA PRO A 18 -9.82 7.89 9.54
C PRO A 18 -8.83 8.75 8.74
N VAL A 19 -7.52 8.60 8.97
CA VAL A 19 -6.47 9.30 8.23
C VAL A 19 -6.51 8.93 6.74
N ASP A 20 -6.86 7.69 6.38
CA ASP A 20 -6.91 7.27 4.97
C ASP A 20 -7.93 8.11 4.17
N LYS A 21 -9.09 8.39 4.77
CA LYS A 21 -10.12 9.25 4.18
C LYS A 21 -9.69 10.71 4.12
N MET A 22 -8.94 11.18 5.11
CA MET A 22 -8.38 12.54 5.11
C MET A 22 -7.38 12.72 3.98
N VAL A 23 -6.45 11.78 3.82
CA VAL A 23 -5.45 11.78 2.74
C VAL A 23 -6.13 11.70 1.37
N LEU A 24 -7.15 10.84 1.21
CA LEU A 24 -7.94 10.78 -0.02
C LEU A 24 -8.60 12.12 -0.35
N GLY A 25 -9.21 12.77 0.66
CA GLY A 25 -9.85 14.07 0.48
C GLY A 25 -8.87 15.14 0.00
N GLU A 26 -7.69 15.22 0.62
CA GLU A 26 -6.63 16.15 0.19
C GLU A 26 -6.08 15.82 -1.20
N LEU A 27 -5.92 14.54 -1.53
CA LEU A 27 -5.50 14.10 -2.87
C LEU A 27 -6.49 14.57 -3.95
N VAL A 28 -7.80 14.46 -3.69
CA VAL A 28 -8.82 14.95 -4.62
C VAL A 28 -8.78 16.48 -4.76
N ARG A 29 -8.65 17.22 -3.64
CA ARG A 29 -8.53 18.69 -3.67
C ARG A 29 -7.29 19.15 -4.43
N TRP A 30 -6.15 18.49 -4.19
CA TRP A 30 -4.91 18.77 -4.91
C TRP A 30 -5.06 18.48 -6.40
N ASN A 31 -5.66 17.35 -6.78
CA ASN A 31 -5.91 17.01 -8.19
C ASN A 31 -6.80 18.06 -8.87
N ARG A 32 -7.87 18.52 -8.23
CA ARG A 32 -8.72 19.60 -8.74
C ARG A 32 -7.91 20.86 -9.02
N LEU A 33 -7.08 21.27 -8.06
CA LEU A 33 -6.22 22.44 -8.20
C LEU A 33 -5.21 22.24 -9.35
N HIS A 34 -4.54 21.09 -9.38
CA HIS A 34 -3.53 20.75 -10.38
C HIS A 34 -4.12 20.83 -11.79
N TRP A 35 -5.22 20.10 -12.06
CA TRP A 35 -5.84 20.05 -13.37
C TRP A 35 -6.41 21.40 -13.84
N THR A 36 -6.98 22.20 -12.93
CA THR A 36 -7.64 23.46 -13.32
C THR A 36 -6.73 24.68 -13.34
N LYS A 37 -5.63 24.68 -12.56
CA LYS A 37 -4.76 25.86 -12.42
C LYS A 37 -3.38 25.71 -13.05
N ALA A 38 -2.87 24.50 -13.29
CA ALA A 38 -1.55 24.34 -13.90
C ALA A 38 -1.55 24.89 -15.35
N PRO A 39 -0.69 25.87 -15.68
CA PRO A 39 -0.69 26.51 -17.00
C PRO A 39 -0.60 25.53 -18.19
N PRO A 40 0.22 24.45 -18.14
CA PRO A 40 0.29 23.49 -19.25
C PRO A 40 -0.99 22.68 -19.48
N LEU A 41 -1.88 22.61 -18.48
CA LEU A 41 -3.10 21.80 -18.52
C LEU A 41 -4.33 22.59 -18.99
N GLN A 42 -4.31 23.92 -18.92
CA GLN A 42 -5.48 24.76 -19.26
C GLN A 42 -5.98 24.56 -20.70
N ARG A 43 -5.07 24.24 -21.63
CA ARG A 43 -5.41 23.94 -23.04
C ARG A 43 -6.34 22.74 -23.22
N TYR A 44 -6.45 21.86 -22.22
CA TYR A 44 -7.32 20.69 -22.27
C TYR A 44 -8.74 20.97 -21.76
N SER A 45 -8.99 22.16 -21.19
CA SER A 45 -10.28 22.53 -20.58
C SER A 45 -10.88 21.40 -19.73
N PRO A 46 -10.14 20.88 -18.73
CA PRO A 46 -10.53 19.65 -18.04
C PRO A 46 -11.83 19.84 -17.27
N VAL A 47 -12.69 18.83 -17.36
CA VAL A 47 -13.95 18.74 -16.61
C VAL A 47 -13.86 17.54 -15.68
N GLU A 48 -14.08 17.76 -14.39
CA GLU A 48 -14.11 16.66 -13.41
C GLU A 48 -15.34 15.79 -13.63
N THR A 49 -15.13 14.49 -13.87
CA THR A 49 -16.20 13.50 -14.00
C THR A 49 -16.42 12.71 -12.70
N VAL A 50 -15.35 12.42 -11.96
CA VAL A 50 -15.35 11.63 -10.73
C VAL A 50 -14.38 12.25 -9.72
N PRO A 51 -14.72 12.33 -8.41
CA PRO A 51 -16.03 12.02 -7.82
C PRO A 51 -17.14 12.99 -8.26
N GLY A 52 -16.77 14.15 -8.79
CA GLY A 52 -17.68 15.22 -9.19
C GLY A 52 -17.46 16.46 -8.32
N SER A 53 -17.44 17.63 -8.95
CA SER A 53 -17.09 18.91 -8.32
C SER A 53 -18.08 19.36 -7.25
N GLN A 54 -19.28 18.77 -7.17
CA GLN A 54 -20.25 19.03 -6.11
C GLN A 54 -19.85 18.43 -4.74
N TYR A 55 -18.96 17.44 -4.71
CA TYR A 55 -18.55 16.78 -3.47
C TYR A 55 -17.28 17.42 -2.90
N GLN A 56 -17.41 18.08 -1.74
CA GLN A 56 -16.34 18.92 -1.17
C GLN A 56 -15.80 18.46 0.18
N THR A 57 -16.59 17.73 0.98
CA THR A 57 -16.15 17.17 2.26
C THR A 57 -15.51 15.80 2.07
N ASN A 58 -14.63 15.38 2.99
CA ASN A 58 -13.94 14.08 2.89
C ASN A 58 -14.93 12.91 2.78
N ASP A 59 -15.99 12.91 3.60
CA ASP A 59 -17.00 11.84 3.57
C ASP A 59 -17.77 11.82 2.25
N LYS A 60 -18.19 12.99 1.74
CA LYS A 60 -18.90 13.08 0.46
C LYS A 60 -18.02 12.65 -0.72
N ILE A 61 -16.74 13.01 -0.69
CA ILE A 61 -15.75 12.59 -1.69
C ILE A 61 -15.57 11.07 -1.63
N PHE A 62 -15.43 10.51 -0.44
CA PHE A 62 -15.26 9.07 -0.22
C PHE A 62 -16.49 8.29 -0.73
N ASP A 63 -17.69 8.65 -0.26
CA ASP A 63 -18.94 7.97 -0.62
C ASP A 63 -19.21 8.04 -2.13
N ALA A 64 -18.98 9.20 -2.75
CA ALA A 64 -19.14 9.37 -4.18
C ALA A 64 -18.12 8.54 -4.98
N SER A 65 -16.87 8.46 -4.51
CA SER A 65 -15.82 7.66 -5.16
C SER A 65 -16.11 6.16 -5.07
N ILE A 66 -16.59 5.68 -3.92
CA ILE A 66 -17.06 4.30 -3.74
C ILE A 66 -18.25 4.00 -4.67
N LYS A 67 -19.26 4.87 -4.69
CA LYS A 67 -20.45 4.70 -5.54
C LYS A 67 -20.11 4.68 -7.03
N ALA A 68 -19.11 5.45 -7.45
CA ALA A 68 -18.63 5.50 -8.82
C ALA A 68 -17.71 4.31 -9.20
N GLY A 69 -17.36 3.43 -8.26
CA GLY A 69 -16.39 2.35 -8.50
C GLY A 69 -14.97 2.87 -8.74
N ALA A 70 -14.66 4.10 -8.32
CA ALA A 70 -13.39 4.76 -8.56
C ALA A 70 -12.38 4.58 -7.43
N LEU A 71 -12.77 3.89 -6.36
CA LEU A 71 -11.94 3.62 -5.20
C LEU A 71 -11.91 2.11 -4.95
N ASP A 72 -10.72 1.51 -5.05
CA ASP A 72 -10.46 0.12 -4.75
C ASP A 72 -9.65 0.02 -3.44
N PRO A 73 -9.93 -0.95 -2.56
CA PRO A 73 -9.10 -1.24 -1.38
C PRO A 73 -7.67 -1.71 -1.72
N THR A 74 -7.31 -1.93 -2.98
CA THR A 74 -5.97 -2.34 -3.37
C THR A 74 -5.56 -1.89 -4.78
N TYR A 75 -4.26 -1.62 -4.94
CA TYR A 75 -3.59 -1.51 -6.24
C TYR A 75 -2.58 -2.65 -6.42
N THR A 76 -2.90 -3.85 -5.92
CA THR A 76 -2.07 -5.07 -6.02
C THR A 76 -0.66 -5.00 -5.41
N HIS A 77 -0.48 -4.19 -4.36
CA HIS A 77 0.78 -4.04 -3.61
C HIS A 77 0.67 -4.54 -2.15
N SER A 78 0.10 -5.71 -1.91
CA SER A 78 0.01 -6.27 -0.55
C SER A 78 1.41 -6.55 0.03
N SER A 79 1.66 -6.08 1.26
CA SER A 79 2.95 -6.17 1.96
C SER A 79 2.76 -6.22 3.48
N GLY A 80 3.84 -6.48 4.22
CA GLY A 80 3.87 -6.34 5.69
C GLY A 80 3.28 -7.49 6.51
N ALA A 81 2.89 -8.60 5.88
CA ALA A 81 2.31 -9.75 6.58
C ALA A 81 3.31 -10.56 7.45
N CYS A 82 4.62 -10.40 7.23
CA CYS A 82 5.69 -11.03 8.01
C CYS A 82 6.81 -10.02 8.27
N ALA A 83 6.47 -8.88 8.87
CA ALA A 83 7.31 -7.69 8.94
C ALA A 83 8.72 -7.93 9.52
N LEU A 84 9.72 -7.32 8.90
CA LEU A 84 11.08 -7.19 9.42
C LEU A 84 11.08 -6.12 10.52
N MET A 85 10.94 -6.57 11.77
CA MET A 85 10.92 -5.74 12.98
C MET A 85 11.34 -6.58 14.19
N PRO A 86 11.65 -5.95 15.34
CA PRO A 86 11.80 -6.66 16.60
C PRO A 86 10.57 -7.50 16.95
N GLU A 87 10.78 -8.67 17.55
CA GLU A 87 9.71 -9.61 17.91
C GLU A 87 8.75 -8.98 18.93
N GLU A 88 9.28 -8.19 19.88
CA GLU A 88 8.50 -7.47 20.88
C GLU A 88 7.57 -6.40 20.31
N LEU A 89 7.81 -5.98 19.06
CA LEU A 89 6.94 -5.05 18.31
C LEU A 89 6.00 -5.78 17.33
N GLY A 90 5.97 -7.13 17.36
CA GLY A 90 5.18 -7.96 16.46
C GLY A 90 5.86 -8.29 15.13
N GLY A 91 7.18 -8.10 15.02
CA GLY A 91 7.94 -8.54 13.86
C GLY A 91 7.98 -10.06 13.71
N CYS A 92 8.12 -10.54 12.47
CA CYS A 92 8.24 -11.98 12.17
C CYS A 92 9.67 -12.39 11.79
N VAL A 93 10.46 -11.46 11.26
CA VAL A 93 11.86 -11.72 10.88
C VAL A 93 12.82 -10.67 11.44
N ASP A 94 14.05 -11.10 11.70
CA ASP A 94 15.14 -10.24 12.16
C ASP A 94 15.87 -9.52 10.99
N PRO A 95 16.86 -8.65 11.25
CA PRO A 95 17.63 -7.98 10.19
C PRO A 95 18.46 -8.90 9.29
N GLN A 96 18.64 -10.18 9.66
CA GLN A 96 19.23 -11.23 8.84
C GLN A 96 18.17 -12.04 8.08
N LEU A 97 16.92 -11.57 8.09
CA LEU A 97 15.74 -12.14 7.44
C LEU A 97 15.35 -13.51 8.01
N ARG A 98 15.84 -13.86 9.20
CA ARG A 98 15.55 -15.13 9.87
C ARG A 98 14.24 -15.02 10.61
N VAL A 99 13.41 -16.05 10.51
CA VAL A 99 12.14 -16.13 11.26
C VAL A 99 12.46 -16.27 12.75
N HIS A 100 11.87 -15.41 13.59
CA HIS A 100 12.06 -15.45 15.03
C HIS A 100 11.67 -16.82 15.60
N GLY A 101 12.50 -17.35 16.50
CA GLY A 101 12.28 -18.67 17.12
C GLY A 101 12.47 -19.90 16.20
N VAL A 102 12.76 -19.73 14.90
CA VAL A 102 12.88 -20.84 13.94
C VAL A 102 14.29 -20.90 13.34
N LYS A 103 14.91 -22.09 13.40
CA LYS A 103 16.24 -22.31 12.83
C LYS A 103 16.16 -22.59 11.33
N ARG A 104 17.10 -22.02 10.55
CA ARG A 104 17.28 -22.27 9.10
C ARG A 104 16.05 -21.95 8.24
N LEU A 105 15.25 -20.95 8.63
CA LEU A 105 14.13 -20.44 7.86
C LEU A 105 14.26 -18.93 7.69
N ARG A 106 14.04 -18.45 6.46
CA ARG A 106 14.01 -17.02 6.12
C ARG A 106 12.80 -16.68 5.26
N VAL A 107 12.39 -15.42 5.28
CA VAL A 107 11.37 -14.89 4.38
C VAL A 107 12.00 -13.78 3.52
N VAL A 108 11.81 -13.86 2.20
CA VAL A 108 12.36 -12.90 1.23
C VAL A 108 11.29 -12.59 0.18
N ASP A 109 10.29 -11.82 0.58
CA ASP A 109 9.22 -11.32 -0.30
C ASP A 109 8.63 -10.01 0.27
N ALA A 110 7.59 -9.45 -0.34
CA ALA A 110 6.99 -8.19 0.08
C ALA A 110 6.36 -8.24 1.49
N SER A 111 6.13 -9.41 2.06
CA SER A 111 5.58 -9.55 3.42
C SER A 111 6.54 -9.00 4.48
N ILE A 112 7.84 -8.92 4.20
CA ILE A 112 8.82 -8.42 5.18
C ILE A 112 8.84 -6.90 5.30
N LEU A 113 8.22 -6.17 4.36
CA LEU A 113 8.24 -4.70 4.37
C LEU A 113 7.39 -4.18 5.54
N PRO A 114 7.99 -3.64 6.63
CA PRO A 114 7.22 -3.22 7.81
C PRO A 114 6.31 -2.02 7.53
N LEU A 115 6.69 -1.18 6.56
CA LEU A 115 5.88 -0.12 6.00
C LEU A 115 6.03 -0.14 4.49
N ILE A 116 4.91 -0.01 3.78
CA ILE A 116 4.91 0.00 2.31
C ILE A 116 5.62 1.28 1.79
N PRO A 117 6.55 1.17 0.83
CA PRO A 117 7.17 2.34 0.22
C PRO A 117 6.21 3.01 -0.78
N ALA A 118 6.48 4.28 -1.13
CA ALA A 118 5.66 5.04 -2.08
C ALA A 118 5.60 4.50 -3.53
N PRO A 119 6.70 4.01 -4.16
CA PRO A 119 6.66 3.50 -5.52
C PRO A 119 6.05 2.09 -5.62
N HIS A 120 5.76 1.66 -6.85
CA HIS A 120 5.47 0.25 -7.17
C HIS A 120 6.56 -0.68 -6.60
N LEU A 121 6.14 -1.83 -6.06
CA LEU A 121 7.02 -2.68 -5.25
C LEU A 121 8.10 -3.42 -6.03
N GLN A 122 7.98 -3.55 -7.35
CA GLN A 122 8.88 -4.38 -8.16
C GLN A 122 10.36 -3.99 -7.96
N ALA A 123 10.71 -2.71 -8.12
CA ALA A 123 12.09 -2.25 -7.98
C ALA A 123 12.62 -2.45 -6.56
N THR A 124 11.80 -2.13 -5.54
CA THR A 124 12.13 -2.38 -4.14
C THR A 124 12.39 -3.86 -3.88
N MET A 125 11.57 -4.74 -4.45
CA MET A 125 11.69 -6.18 -4.21
C MET A 125 12.90 -6.81 -4.89
N TYR A 126 13.31 -6.30 -6.06
CA TYR A 126 14.62 -6.68 -6.63
C TYR A 126 15.77 -6.28 -5.70
N ALA A 127 15.77 -5.04 -5.20
CA ALA A 127 16.81 -4.59 -4.27
C ALA A 127 16.84 -5.39 -2.95
N VAL A 128 15.66 -5.73 -2.41
CA VAL A 128 15.52 -6.61 -1.24
C VAL A 128 16.08 -8.00 -1.54
N ALA A 129 15.75 -8.58 -2.69
CA ALA A 129 16.22 -9.91 -3.07
C ALA A 129 17.74 -9.96 -3.27
N GLU A 130 18.34 -8.95 -3.92
CA GLU A 130 19.79 -8.83 -4.07
C GLU A 130 20.49 -8.77 -2.71
N LYS A 131 20.02 -7.90 -1.81
CA LYS A 131 20.57 -7.80 -0.46
C LYS A 131 20.39 -9.11 0.32
N ALA A 132 19.23 -9.76 0.21
CA ALA A 132 18.96 -11.03 0.87
C ALA A 132 19.91 -12.13 0.37
N ALA A 133 20.19 -12.19 -0.93
CA ALA A 133 21.13 -13.13 -1.52
C ALA A 133 22.53 -12.97 -0.93
N ASP A 134 22.99 -11.74 -0.74
CA ASP A 134 24.29 -11.47 -0.09
C ASP A 134 24.30 -11.91 1.37
N ILE A 135 23.27 -11.57 2.15
CA ILE A 135 23.15 -12.04 3.55
C ILE A 135 23.21 -13.57 3.58
N ILE A 136 22.50 -14.27 2.68
CA ILE A 136 22.47 -15.74 2.64
C ILE A 136 23.85 -16.33 2.30
N LYS A 137 24.56 -15.76 1.32
CA LYS A 137 25.90 -16.23 0.92
C LYS A 137 26.94 -16.09 2.04
N THR A 138 26.78 -15.11 2.93
CA THR A 138 27.73 -14.82 4.02
C THR A 138 27.33 -15.42 5.37
N SER A 139 26.29 -16.27 5.42
CA SER A 139 25.73 -16.84 6.66
C SER A 139 26.16 -18.27 6.93
#